data_AF-A0A7S2YV76-F1
#
_entry.id   AF-A0A7S2YV76-F1
#
_cell.length_a   1.000
_cell.length_b   1.000
_cell.length_c   1.000
_cell.angle_alpha   90.00
_cell.angle_beta   90.00
_cell.angle_gamma   90.00
#
_symmetry.space_group_name_H-M   'P 1'
#
loop_
_entity.id
_entity.type
_entity.pdbx_description
1 polymer ?
#
loop_
_entity_poly.entity_id
_entity_poly.type
_entity_poly.pdbx_seq_one_letter_code
_entity_poly.pdbx_strand_id
1 'polypeptide(L)'
;ALDWDARLATLLLHEKALGNASAFMPYMQSLPWDEIPPLLPTWSREDLDALNDKALADDATKERERWDEQHSKLLGGLKQTQSSEEVAEKSPLAQNPPSLQEFVDTMCLVRSRAFSGPFEGSEFS
;
A
#
# COMPACT_ATOMS: atom_id res chain seq x y z
N ALA A 1 14.03 3.31 -4.47
CA ALA A 1 13.34 2.00 -4.46
C ALA A 1 12.14 2.09 -3.53
N LEU A 2 11.13 1.24 -3.71
CA LEU A 2 9.96 1.19 -2.82
C LEU A 2 10.30 0.52 -1.49
N ASP A 3 9.60 0.86 -0.42
CA ASP A 3 9.73 0.17 0.87
C ASP A 3 9.00 -1.18 0.83
N TRP A 4 9.22 -2.06 1.81
CA TRP A 4 8.67 -3.43 1.77
C TRP A 4 7.13 -3.44 1.81
N ASP A 5 6.54 -2.57 2.62
CA ASP A 5 5.11 -2.43 2.79
C ASP A 5 4.47 -1.78 1.56
N ALA A 6 5.12 -0.74 1.01
CA ALA A 6 4.73 -0.13 -0.26
C ALA A 6 4.77 -1.12 -1.43
N ARG A 7 5.76 -2.03 -1.46
CA ARG A 7 5.82 -3.13 -2.45
C ARG A 7 4.65 -4.10 -2.28
N LEU A 8 4.33 -4.49 -1.05
CA LEU A 8 3.21 -5.38 -0.78
C LEU A 8 1.86 -4.71 -1.11
N ALA A 9 1.71 -3.41 -0.81
CA ALA A 9 0.54 -2.65 -1.20
C ALA A 9 0.41 -2.55 -2.73
N THR A 10 1.52 -2.35 -3.45
CA THR A 10 1.54 -2.37 -4.91
C THR A 10 1.12 -3.73 -5.47
N LEU A 11 1.60 -4.83 -4.88
CA LEU A 11 1.18 -6.18 -5.25
C LEU A 11 -0.33 -6.38 -5.04
N LEU A 12 -0.86 -5.97 -3.89
CA LEU A 12 -2.30 -6.08 -3.61
C LEU A 12 -3.14 -5.27 -4.60
N LEU A 13 -2.72 -4.04 -4.92
CA LEU A 13 -3.40 -3.22 -5.93
C LEU A 13 -3.37 -3.89 -7.31
N HIS A 14 -2.24 -4.50 -7.68
CA HIS A 14 -2.11 -5.25 -8.92
C HIS A 14 -3.07 -6.44 -8.96
N GLU A 15 -3.07 -7.27 -7.93
CA GLU A 15 -3.97 -8.42 -7.82
C GLU A 15 -5.45 -8.00 -7.80
N LYS A 16 -5.77 -6.88 -7.16
CA LYS A 16 -7.12 -6.30 -7.15
C LYS A 16 -7.55 -5.93 -8.56
N ALA A 17 -6.66 -5.30 -9.32
CA ALA A 17 -6.93 -4.89 -10.69
C ALA A 17 -7.07 -6.07 -11.67
N LEU A 18 -6.42 -7.21 -11.40
CA LEU A 18 -6.63 -8.46 -12.15
C LEU A 18 -8.02 -9.08 -11.92
N GLY A 19 -8.67 -8.79 -10.80
CA GLY A 19 -9.99 -9.33 -10.46
C GLY A 19 -10.01 -10.86 -10.47
N ASN A 20 -10.92 -11.46 -11.26
CA ASN A 20 -11.08 -12.91 -11.36
C ASN A 20 -9.88 -13.65 -11.97
N ALA A 21 -8.94 -12.93 -12.60
CA ALA A 21 -7.71 -13.51 -13.12
C ALA A 21 -6.63 -13.68 -12.03
N SER A 22 -6.81 -13.08 -10.84
CA SER A 22 -5.87 -13.23 -9.73
C SER A 22 -5.95 -14.62 -9.12
N ALA A 23 -4.81 -15.28 -8.96
CA ALA A 23 -4.71 -16.52 -8.19
C ALA A 23 -5.08 -16.33 -6.70
N PHE A 24 -5.01 -15.08 -6.21
CA PHE A 24 -5.32 -14.71 -4.84
C PHE A 24 -6.76 -14.20 -4.68
N MET A 25 -7.60 -14.30 -5.73
CA MET A 25 -8.98 -13.80 -5.70
C MET A 25 -9.76 -14.20 -4.42
N PRO A 26 -9.70 -15.46 -3.91
CA PRO A 26 -10.41 -15.82 -2.68
C PRO A 26 -9.94 -15.01 -1.46
N TYR A 27 -8.63 -14.75 -1.37
CA TYR A 27 -8.06 -13.88 -0.34
C TYR A 27 -8.49 -12.43 -0.55
N MET A 28 -8.42 -11.92 -1.79
CA MET A 28 -8.80 -10.55 -2.12
C MET A 28 -10.28 -10.26 -1.77
N GLN A 29 -11.17 -11.23 -1.95
CA GLN A 29 -12.58 -11.10 -1.57
C GLN A 29 -12.81 -11.06 -0.05
N SER A 30 -11.88 -11.59 0.74
CA SER A 30 -11.96 -11.58 2.21
C SER A 30 -11.47 -10.28 2.85
N LEU A 31 -10.81 -9.42 2.08
CA LEU A 31 -10.28 -8.16 2.59
C LEU A 31 -11.41 -7.11 2.70
N PRO A 32 -11.43 -6.30 3.77
CA PRO A 32 -12.47 -5.28 3.94
C PRO A 32 -12.09 -4.02 3.15
N TRP A 33 -12.20 -4.09 1.82
CA TRP A 33 -11.89 -2.96 0.94
C TRP A 33 -12.72 -1.71 1.23
N ASP A 34 -13.94 -1.90 1.74
CA ASP A 34 -14.89 -0.81 2.01
C ASP A 34 -14.80 -0.30 3.46
N GLU A 35 -14.14 -1.05 4.35
CA GLU A 35 -14.08 -0.77 5.79
C GLU A 35 -12.63 -0.90 6.29
N ILE A 36 -11.75 -0.09 5.71
CA ILE A 36 -10.34 -0.07 6.09
C ILE A 36 -10.20 0.79 7.35
N PRO A 37 -9.71 0.23 8.47
CA PRO A 37 -9.59 1.00 9.70
C PRO A 37 -8.58 2.15 9.50
N PRO A 38 -8.94 3.40 9.85
CA PRO A 38 -8.06 4.54 9.68
C PRO A 38 -6.89 4.42 10.65
N LEU A 39 -5.67 4.35 10.12
CA LEU A 39 -4.45 4.44 10.92
C LEU A 39 -4.12 5.92 11.18
N LEU A 40 -3.33 6.20 12.22
CA LEU A 40 -2.95 7.58 12.57
C LEU A 40 -2.45 8.43 11.38
N PRO A 41 -1.64 7.90 10.44
CA PRO A 41 -1.21 8.68 9.28
C PRO A 41 -2.36 9.17 8.39
N THR A 42 -3.55 8.56 8.45
CA THR A 42 -4.72 8.97 7.66
C THR A 42 -5.65 9.93 8.38
N TRP A 43 -5.38 10.28 9.65
CA TRP A 43 -6.23 11.21 10.42
C TRP A 43 -6.15 12.64 9.87
N SER A 44 -7.13 13.49 10.15
CA SER A 44 -7.02 14.90 9.76
C SER A 44 -5.87 15.58 10.50
N ARG A 45 -5.41 16.74 10.00
CA ARG A 45 -4.38 17.49 10.71
C ARG A 45 -4.90 17.99 12.06
N GLU A 46 -6.16 18.39 12.08
CA GLU A 46 -6.87 18.84 13.27
C GLU A 46 -6.93 17.72 14.33
N ASP A 47 -7.19 16.48 13.92
CA ASP A 47 -7.21 15.33 14.84
C ASP A 47 -5.83 14.98 15.38
N LEU A 48 -4.78 15.11 14.55
CA LEU A 48 -3.39 14.91 15.00
C LEU A 48 -2.93 16.02 15.95
N ASP A 49 -3.28 17.28 15.67
CA ASP A 49 -2.97 18.42 16.54
C ASP A 49 -3.71 18.35 17.88
N ALA A 50 -4.85 17.65 17.93
CA ALA A 50 -5.61 17.39 19.15
C ALA A 50 -5.01 16.26 20.03
N LEU A 51 -4.00 15.53 19.54
CA LEU A 51 -3.30 14.53 20.35
C LEU A 51 -2.49 15.23 21.44
N ASN A 52 -2.65 14.76 22.68
CA ASN A 52 -1.79 15.21 23.79
C ASN A 52 -0.32 14.82 23.59
N ASP A 53 -0.08 13.71 22.87
CA ASP A 53 1.26 13.23 22.53
C ASP A 53 1.72 13.82 21.19
N LYS A 54 2.55 14.86 21.28
CA LYS A 54 3.13 15.53 20.11
C LYS A 54 4.10 14.66 19.33
N ALA A 55 4.83 13.77 20.01
CA ALA A 55 5.79 12.90 19.33
C ALA A 55 5.04 11.89 18.44
N LEU A 56 3.93 11.35 18.94
CA LEU A 56 3.05 10.48 18.15
C LEU A 56 2.45 11.20 16.94
N ALA A 57 2.02 12.45 17.10
CA ALA A 57 1.51 13.27 16.00
C ALA A 57 2.59 13.55 14.94
N ASP A 58 3.80 13.89 15.36
CA ASP A 58 4.95 14.11 14.48
C ASP A 58 5.31 12.82 13.71
N ASP A 59 5.31 11.67 14.38
CA ASP A 59 5.62 10.39 13.75
C ASP A 59 4.53 9.96 12.76
N ALA A 60 3.25 10.18 13.08
CA ALA A 60 2.15 9.96 12.14
C ALA A 60 2.27 10.86 10.89
N THR A 61 2.71 12.12 11.08
CA THR A 61 2.93 13.08 9.98
C THR A 61 4.07 12.64 9.08
N LYS A 62 5.22 12.25 9.65
CA LYS A 62 6.36 11.72 8.88
C LYS A 62 5.99 10.46 8.12
N GLU A 63 5.18 9.58 8.73
CA GLU A 63 4.73 8.36 8.08
C GLU A 63 3.78 8.66 6.91
N ARG A 64 2.93 9.69 7.01
CA ARG A 64 2.12 10.18 5.88
C ARG A 64 3.01 10.69 4.74
N GLU A 65 3.97 11.55 5.04
CA GLU A 65 4.92 12.06 4.04
C GLU A 65 5.71 10.92 3.37
N ARG A 66 6.10 9.90 4.15
CA ARG A 66 6.71 8.69 3.60
C ARG A 66 5.78 8.00 2.62
N TRP A 67 4.51 7.80 2.95
CA TRP A 67 3.55 7.13 2.05
C TRP A 67 3.33 7.91 0.75
N ASP A 68 3.23 9.24 0.83
CA ASP A 68 3.12 10.12 -0.36
C ASP A 68 4.36 10.00 -1.27
N GLU A 69 5.55 9.95 -0.67
CA GLU A 69 6.81 9.74 -1.41
C GLU A 69 6.85 8.36 -2.08
N GLN A 70 6.39 7.31 -1.39
CA GLN A 70 6.30 5.94 -1.92
C GLN A 70 5.32 5.86 -3.09
N HIS A 71 4.15 6.51 -3.00
CA HIS A 71 3.19 6.62 -4.10
C HIS A 71 3.81 7.34 -5.30
N SER A 72 4.51 8.45 -5.07
CA SER A 72 5.22 9.19 -6.13
C SER A 72 6.28 8.33 -6.83
N LYS A 73 7.06 7.55 -6.06
CA LYS A 73 8.05 6.59 -6.58
C LYS A 73 7.39 5.50 -7.43
N LEU A 74 6.25 4.96 -6.99
CA LEU A 74 5.46 3.98 -7.74
C LEU A 74 5.03 4.55 -9.09
N LEU A 75 4.40 5.72 -9.09
CA LEU A 75 3.95 6.38 -10.33
C LEU A 75 5.11 6.68 -11.28
N GLY A 76 6.26 7.11 -10.75
CA GLY A 76 7.48 7.31 -11.53
C GLY A 76 7.97 6.02 -12.20
N GLY A 77 7.96 4.90 -11.49
CA GLY A 77 8.31 3.59 -12.02
C GLY A 77 7.34 3.10 -13.10
N LEU A 78 6.03 3.27 -12.89
CA LEU A 78 5.01 2.90 -13.87
C LEU A 78 5.18 3.66 -15.19
N LYS A 79 5.47 4.97 -15.14
CA LYS A 79 5.73 5.80 -16.34
C LYS A 79 6.94 5.34 -17.14
N GLN A 80 8.02 4.93 -16.46
CA GLN A 80 9.20 4.37 -17.14
C GLN A 80 8.87 3.04 -17.83
N THR A 81 8.02 2.23 -17.21
CA THR A 81 7.60 0.93 -17.73
C THR A 81 6.72 1.07 -18.98
N GLN A 82 5.88 2.11 -19.04
CA GLN A 82 5.06 2.44 -20.22
C GLN A 82 5.90 2.82 -21.45
N SER A 83 7.12 3.33 -21.27
CA SER A 83 8.02 3.68 -22.39
C SER A 83 8.68 2.46 -23.04
N SER A 84 8.50 1.27 -22.46
CA SER A 84 8.89 -0.01 -23.04
C SER A 84 7.63 -0.78 -23.44
N GLU A 85 7.26 -0.70 -24.73
CA GLU A 85 5.96 -1.15 -25.28
C GLU A 85 5.54 -2.58 -24.86
N GLU A 86 6.47 -3.52 -24.68
CA GLU A 86 6.17 -4.91 -24.33
C GLU A 86 5.65 -5.13 -22.88
N VAL A 87 5.95 -4.23 -21.94
CA VAL A 87 5.60 -4.41 -20.51
C VAL A 87 4.33 -3.65 -20.14
N ALA A 88 4.05 -2.54 -20.83
CA ALA A 88 2.88 -1.70 -20.62
C ALA A 88 1.55 -2.45 -20.85
N GLU A 89 1.52 -3.36 -21.84
CA GLU A 89 0.33 -4.17 -22.15
C GLU A 89 -0.03 -5.17 -21.05
N LYS A 90 0.94 -5.59 -20.23
CA LYS A 90 0.74 -6.70 -19.28
C LYS A 90 0.50 -6.24 -17.84
N SER A 91 0.87 -5.02 -17.48
CA SER A 91 0.66 -4.53 -16.11
C SER A 91 -0.64 -3.73 -15.99
N PRO A 92 -1.68 -4.23 -15.29
CA PRO A 92 -2.93 -3.48 -15.10
C PRO A 92 -2.71 -2.14 -14.39
N LEU A 93 -1.71 -2.05 -13.50
CA LEU A 93 -1.36 -0.78 -12.83
C LEU A 93 -0.69 0.23 -13.77
N ALA A 94 -0.03 -0.22 -14.84
CA ALA A 94 0.49 0.70 -15.85
C ALA A 94 -0.65 1.29 -16.69
N GLN A 95 -1.73 0.55 -16.92
CA GLN A 95 -2.88 1.03 -17.68
C GLN A 95 -3.76 1.96 -16.85
N ASN A 96 -3.96 1.62 -15.57
CA ASN A 96 -4.73 2.42 -14.63
C ASN A 96 -3.94 2.59 -13.31
N PRO A 97 -3.08 3.62 -13.22
CA PRO A 97 -2.31 3.86 -12.01
C PRO A 97 -3.21 4.20 -10.82
N PRO A 98 -2.90 3.69 -9.61
CA PRO A 98 -3.75 3.92 -8.44
C PRO A 98 -3.72 5.37 -8.00
N SER A 99 -4.86 5.89 -7.55
CA SER A 99 -4.93 7.16 -6.84
C SER A 99 -4.16 7.12 -5.51
N LEU A 100 -3.86 8.29 -4.95
CA LEU A 100 -3.21 8.35 -3.63
C LEU A 100 -4.07 7.70 -2.55
N GLN A 101 -5.39 7.93 -2.58
CA GLN A 101 -6.32 7.35 -1.60
C GLN A 101 -6.29 5.82 -1.65
N GLU A 102 -6.40 5.22 -2.85
CA GLU A 102 -6.34 3.76 -3.00
C GLU A 102 -5.03 3.17 -2.50
N PHE A 103 -3.92 3.89 -2.71
CA PHE A 103 -2.62 3.49 -2.20
C PHE A 103 -2.57 3.54 -0.67
N VAL A 104 -3.01 4.65 -0.07
CA VAL A 104 -3.05 4.83 1.40
C VAL A 104 -3.96 3.81 2.08
N ASP A 105 -5.13 3.55 1.49
CA ASP A 105 -6.07 2.53 1.94
C ASP A 105 -5.42 1.14 1.93
N THR A 106 -4.72 0.81 0.84
CA THR A 106 -4.02 -0.47 0.73
C THR A 106 -2.84 -0.55 1.71
N MET A 107 -2.13 0.56 1.95
CA MET A 107 -1.12 0.64 3.00
C MET A 107 -1.70 0.36 4.39
N CYS A 108 -2.89 0.89 4.69
CA CYS A 108 -3.59 0.60 5.95
C CYS A 108 -3.96 -0.89 6.06
N LEU A 109 -4.43 -1.51 4.97
CA LEU A 109 -4.69 -2.95 4.93
C LEU A 109 -3.43 -3.77 5.22
N VAL A 110 -2.31 -3.43 4.57
CA VAL A 110 -1.01 -4.09 4.77
C VAL A 110 -0.55 -3.92 6.21
N ARG A 111 -0.49 -2.69 6.73
CA ARG A 111 0.07 -2.40 8.05
C ARG A 111 -0.75 -2.97 9.20
N SER A 112 -2.04 -3.20 9.00
CA SER A 112 -2.93 -3.82 10.00
C SER A 112 -2.99 -5.36 9.94
N ARG A 113 -2.46 -6.00 8.89
CA ARG A 113 -2.58 -7.46 8.67
C ARG A 113 -1.28 -8.18 8.38
N ALA A 114 -0.25 -7.47 7.96
CA ALA A 114 1.04 -8.07 7.68
C ALA A 114 1.68 -8.55 8.99
N PHE A 115 1.93 -9.85 9.07
CA PHE A 115 2.75 -10.43 10.11
C PHE A 115 4.22 -10.10 9.81
N SER A 116 4.88 -9.41 10.73
CA SER A 116 6.32 -9.09 10.66
C SER A 116 7.17 -9.89 11.66
N GLY A 117 6.59 -10.91 12.31
CA GLY A 117 7.29 -11.81 13.21
C GLY A 117 8.04 -12.93 12.48
N PRO A 118 9.01 -13.60 13.15
CA PRO A 118 9.59 -14.83 12.61
C PRO A 118 8.48 -15.84 12.34
N PHE A 119 8.55 -16.53 11.20
CA PHE A 119 7.65 -17.64 10.93
C PHE A 119 7.98 -18.74 11.95
N GLU A 120 7.09 -19.04 12.90
CA GLU A 120 7.25 -20.10 13.92
C GLU A 120 7.27 -21.54 13.33
N GLY A 121 7.56 -21.68 12.04
CA GLY A 121 7.88 -22.94 11.37
C GLY A 121 9.17 -22.90 10.55
N SER A 122 9.97 -21.82 10.65
CA SER A 122 11.30 -21.75 10.02
C SER A 122 12.32 -22.41 10.93
N GLU A 123 12.18 -23.70 11.17
CA GLU A 123 13.30 -24.55 11.58
C GLU A 123 14.20 -24.73 10.35
N PHE A 124 15.03 -23.73 10.05
CA PHE A 124 16.26 -23.99 9.31
C PHE A 124 17.32 -24.42 10.34
N SER A 125 17.35 -25.73 10.56
CA SER A 125 18.50 -26.59 10.95
C SER A 125 19.55 -26.03 11.90
#